data_AF-A0AB36SCW4-F1
#
_entry.id   AF-A0AB36SCW4-F1
#
_cell.length_a   1.000
_cell.length_b   1.000
_cell.length_c   1.000
_cell.angle_alpha   90.00
_cell.angle_beta   90.00
_cell.angle_gamma   90.00
#
_symmetry.space_group_name_H-M   'P 1'
#
loop_
_entity.id
_entity.type
_entity.pdbx_description
1 polymer ?
#
loop_
_entity_poly.entity_id
_entity_poly.type
_entity_poly.pdbx_seq_one_letter_code
_entity_poly.pdbx_strand_id
1 'polypeptide(L)'
;AEDLVDATQNTDAYTEVSAALKVCMMNMSKIANDLRLMASGPRVGLAEIMLPARQPGSSIMPGKVNPVMPEVINQIAFQVIGNDHTICLASEAG
;
A
#
# COMPACT_ATOMS: atom_id res chain seq x y z
N ALA A 1 20.50 -14.79 -19.72
CA ALA A 1 19.81 -14.16 -20.86
C ALA A 1 20.27 -14.85 -22.14
N GLU A 2 19.39 -14.91 -23.14
CA GLU A 2 19.75 -15.45 -24.47
C GLU A 2 20.64 -14.47 -25.24
N ASP A 3 20.42 -13.15 -25.07
CA ASP A 3 21.31 -12.08 -25.53
C ASP A 3 22.03 -11.42 -24.34
N LEU A 4 23.36 -11.52 -24.31
CA LEU A 4 24.18 -10.95 -23.25
C LEU A 4 24.44 -9.46 -23.42
N VAL A 5 24.36 -8.94 -24.64
CA VAL A 5 24.55 -7.51 -24.93
C VAL A 5 23.36 -6.73 -24.37
N ASP A 6 22.14 -7.16 -24.71
CA ASP A 6 20.90 -6.57 -24.20
C ASP A 6 20.84 -6.64 -22.66
N ALA A 7 21.06 -7.82 -22.09
CA ALA A 7 20.97 -8.03 -20.64
C ALA A 7 22.01 -7.25 -19.81
N THR A 8 23.06 -6.70 -20.44
CA THR A 8 24.04 -5.86 -19.76
C THR A 8 23.61 -4.39 -19.72
N GLN A 9 22.77 -3.95 -20.65
CA GLN A 9 22.39 -2.54 -20.81
C GLN A 9 20.95 -2.26 -20.39
N ASN A 10 20.05 -3.22 -20.59
CA ASN A 10 18.62 -3.03 -20.41
C ASN A 10 18.16 -3.51 -19.02
N THR A 11 17.47 -2.62 -18.32
CA THR A 11 16.92 -2.86 -16.97
C THR A 11 15.39 -3.00 -16.95
N ASP A 12 14.79 -3.22 -18.13
CA ASP A 12 13.34 -3.38 -18.33
C ASP A 12 12.70 -4.41 -17.38
N ALA A 13 13.34 -5.56 -17.14
CA ALA A 13 12.86 -6.59 -16.25
C ALA A 13 12.59 -6.07 -14.82
N TYR A 14 13.41 -5.15 -14.32
CA TYR A 14 13.18 -4.53 -13.01
C TYR A 14 11.98 -3.60 -13.02
N THR A 15 11.78 -2.85 -14.11
CA THR A 15 10.61 -1.97 -14.26
C THR A 15 9.32 -2.75 -14.40
N GLU A 16 9.33 -3.89 -15.11
CA GLU A 16 8.16 -4.77 -15.26
C GLU A 16 7.71 -5.32 -13.89
N VAL A 17 8.65 -5.87 -13.13
CA VAL A 17 8.35 -6.40 -11.78
C VAL A 17 7.88 -5.28 -10.85
N SER A 18 8.53 -4.12 -10.89
CA SER A 18 8.13 -2.96 -10.09
C SER A 18 6.71 -2.50 -10.42
N ALA A 19 6.36 -2.43 -11.71
CA ALA A 19 5.02 -2.04 -12.15
C ALA A 19 3.94 -3.02 -11.68
N ALA A 20 4.21 -4.33 -11.72
CA ALA A 20 3.32 -5.35 -11.19
C ALA A 20 3.09 -5.18 -9.67
N LEU A 21 4.16 -4.90 -8.91
CA LEU A 21 4.08 -4.63 -7.47
C LEU A 21 3.28 -3.36 -7.17
N LYS A 22 3.48 -2.28 -7.93
CA LYS A 22 2.69 -1.05 -7.82
C LYS A 22 1.20 -1.35 -7.99
N VAL A 23 0.81 -2.10 -9.02
CA VAL A 23 -0.60 -2.46 -9.27
C VAL A 23 -1.18 -3.28 -8.11
N CYS A 24 -0.44 -4.25 -7.61
CA CYS A 24 -0.82 -5.01 -6.41
C CYS A 24 -1.09 -4.08 -5.21
N MET A 25 -0.16 -3.16 -4.93
CA MET A 25 -0.29 -2.25 -3.79
C MET A 25 -1.40 -1.20 -3.96
N MET A 26 -1.71 -0.75 -5.19
CA MET A 26 -2.88 0.10 -5.45
C MET A 26 -4.18 -0.62 -5.07
N ASN A 27 -4.31 -1.90 -5.43
CA ASN A 27 -5.47 -2.71 -5.05
C ASN A 27 -5.54 -2.94 -3.53
N MET A 28 -4.40 -3.23 -2.88
CA MET A 28 -4.34 -3.37 -1.42
C MET A 28 -4.74 -2.07 -0.70
N SER A 29 -4.30 -0.91 -1.20
CA SER A 29 -4.66 0.40 -0.64
C SER A 29 -6.15 0.68 -0.77
N LYS A 30 -6.77 0.30 -1.90
CA LYS A 30 -8.22 0.39 -2.10
C LYS A 30 -8.96 -0.47 -1.08
N ILE A 31 -8.56 -1.73 -0.91
CA ILE A 31 -9.17 -2.63 0.09
C ILE A 31 -9.02 -2.06 1.50
N ALA A 32 -7.84 -1.53 1.85
CA ALA A 32 -7.62 -0.88 3.13
C ALA A 32 -8.55 0.33 3.34
N ASN A 33 -8.79 1.14 2.31
CA ASN A 33 -9.72 2.26 2.37
C ASN A 33 -11.17 1.81 2.61
N ASP A 34 -11.62 0.77 1.90
CA ASP A 34 -12.96 0.20 2.12
C ASP A 34 -13.11 -0.30 3.56
N LEU A 35 -12.12 -1.03 4.08
CA LEU A 35 -12.15 -1.53 5.46
C LEU A 35 -12.25 -0.39 6.48
N ARG A 36 -11.52 0.71 6.26
CA ARG A 36 -11.58 1.89 7.13
C ARG A 36 -12.93 2.58 7.08
N LEU A 37 -13.52 2.70 5.88
CA LEU A 37 -14.80 3.34 5.68
C LEU A 37 -15.93 2.51 6.29
N MET A 38 -15.99 1.21 6.00
CA MET A 38 -16.99 0.29 6.57
C MET A 38 -16.87 0.19 8.10
N ALA A 39 -15.65 0.31 8.66
CA ALA A 39 -15.42 0.30 10.10
C ALA A 39 -15.56 1.68 10.78
N SER A 40 -15.91 2.74 10.04
CA SER A 40 -16.08 4.08 10.62
C SER A 40 -17.24 4.09 11.61
N GLY A 41 -17.06 4.68 12.79
CA GLY A 41 -18.06 4.59 13.87
C GLY A 41 -17.50 5.01 15.23
N PRO A 42 -18.14 4.63 16.36
CA PRO A 42 -19.22 3.64 16.48
C PRO A 42 -20.65 4.17 16.34
N ARG A 43 -20.85 5.50 16.40
CA ARG A 43 -22.19 6.12 16.31
C ARG A 43 -22.37 7.07 15.13
N VAL A 44 -21.27 7.67 14.67
CA VAL A 44 -21.23 8.71 13.62
C VAL A 44 -20.40 8.26 12.43
N GLY A 45 -20.70 7.07 11.91
CA GLY A 45 -20.04 6.44 10.75
C GLY A 45 -20.92 5.32 10.19
N LEU A 46 -20.37 4.49 9.30
CA LEU A 46 -21.12 3.37 8.69
C LEU A 46 -21.32 2.20 9.67
N ALA A 47 -20.26 1.83 10.40
CA ALA A 47 -20.23 0.73 11.37
C ALA A 47 -20.75 -0.62 10.82
N GLU A 48 -20.51 -0.90 9.55
CA GLU A 48 -20.93 -2.13 8.86
C GLU A 48 -20.11 -3.34 9.30
N ILE A 49 -18.83 -3.13 9.63
CA ILE A 49 -17.93 -4.17 10.14
C ILE A 49 -17.22 -3.70 11.42
N MET A 50 -16.80 -4.67 12.23
CA MET A 50 -15.95 -4.44 13.40
C MET A 50 -14.56 -4.99 13.15
N LEU A 51 -13.55 -4.12 13.21
CA LEU A 51 -12.15 -4.53 13.12
C LEU A 51 -11.60 -4.96 14.50
N PRO A 52 -10.73 -5.98 14.57
CA PRO A 52 -10.09 -6.37 15.82
C PRO A 52 -9.25 -5.24 16.41
N ALA A 53 -9.42 -4.97 17.70
CA ALA A 53 -8.60 -4.00 18.41
C ALA A 53 -7.16 -4.53 18.56
N ARG A 54 -6.19 -3.78 18.02
CA ARG A 54 -4.75 -4.10 18.15
C ARG A 54 -4.03 -3.23 19.17
N GLN A 55 -4.54 -2.03 19.42
CA GLN A 55 -4.02 -1.09 20.40
C GLN A 55 -5.11 -0.11 20.83
N PRO A 56 -5.00 0.52 22.01
CA PRO A 56 -5.89 1.62 22.40
C PRO A 56 -5.81 2.77 21.38
N GLY A 57 -6.94 3.23 20.86
CA GLY A 57 -6.98 4.28 19.84
C GLY A 57 -6.73 5.68 20.39
N SER A 58 -6.94 5.89 21.69
CA SER A 58 -6.61 7.13 22.39
C SER A 58 -6.57 6.90 23.90
N SER A 59 -5.67 7.58 24.60
CA SER A 59 -5.56 7.53 26.06
C SER A 59 -6.77 8.16 26.77
N ILE A 60 -7.49 9.10 26.12
CA ILE A 60 -8.63 9.82 26.71
C ILE A 60 -9.99 9.17 26.42
N MET A 61 -10.09 8.34 25.38
CA MET A 61 -11.35 7.71 24.96
C MET A 61 -11.29 6.19 25.16
N PRO A 62 -11.70 5.69 26.35
CA PRO A 62 -11.78 4.25 26.61
C PRO A 62 -12.63 3.54 25.56
N GLY A 63 -12.11 2.45 25.00
CA GLY A 63 -12.82 1.64 23.99
C GLY A 63 -12.78 2.21 22.57
N LYS A 64 -12.15 3.37 22.31
CA LYS A 64 -11.91 3.83 20.94
C LYS A 64 -10.89 2.92 20.26
N VAL A 65 -11.27 2.34 19.13
CA VAL A 65 -10.43 1.48 18.29
C VAL A 65 -10.20 2.17 16.94
N ASN A 66 -8.94 2.34 16.55
CA ASN A 66 -8.59 2.90 15.24
C ASN A 66 -8.22 1.77 14.27
N PRO A 67 -8.46 1.93 12.95
CA PRO A 67 -8.12 0.95 11.92
C PRO A 67 -6.62 1.00 11.56
N VAL A 68 -5.75 0.80 12.55
CA VAL A 68 -4.29 0.99 12.43
C VAL A 68 -3.62 0.02 11.45
N MET A 69 -4.18 -1.18 11.29
CA MET A 69 -3.66 -2.17 10.32
C MET A 69 -3.94 -1.74 8.87
N PRO A 70 -5.18 -1.37 8.50
CA PRO A 70 -5.43 -0.70 7.22
C PRO A 70 -4.59 0.58 7.00
N GLU A 71 -4.40 1.39 8.04
CA GLU A 71 -3.59 2.61 7.96
C GLU A 71 -2.13 2.34 7.55
N VAL A 72 -1.49 1.33 8.13
CA VAL A 72 -0.11 0.98 7.75
C VAL A 72 -0.04 0.38 6.35
N ILE A 73 -1.06 -0.36 5.90
CA ILE A 73 -1.13 -0.84 4.51
C ILE A 73 -1.20 0.33 3.52
N ASN A 74 -1.96 1.38 3.81
CA ASN A 74 -1.97 2.58 2.97
C ASN A 74 -0.58 3.23 2.90
N GLN A 75 0.12 3.37 4.03
CA GLN A 75 1.48 3.94 4.07
C GLN A 75 2.48 3.12 3.25
N ILE A 76 2.45 1.79 3.37
CA ILE A 76 3.29 0.88 2.57
C ILE A 76 2.95 1.01 1.09
N ALA A 77 1.67 1.11 0.73
CA ALA A 77 1.26 1.28 -0.66
C ALA A 77 1.82 2.58 -1.27
N PHE A 78 1.74 3.69 -0.54
CA PHE A 78 2.32 4.96 -0.98
C PHE A 78 3.84 4.86 -1.16
N GLN A 79 4.53 4.19 -0.24
CA GLN A 79 5.97 3.98 -0.36
C GLN A 79 6.33 3.14 -1.60
N VAL A 80 5.61 2.05 -1.87
CA VAL A 80 5.86 1.20 -3.05
C VAL A 80 5.59 1.95 -4.35
N ILE A 81 4.54 2.78 -4.41
CA ILE A 81 4.26 3.62 -5.59
C ILE A 81 5.38 4.65 -5.80
N GLY A 82 5.89 5.26 -4.73
CA GLY A 82 7.04 6.17 -4.81
C GLY A 82 8.31 5.47 -5.28
N ASN A 83 8.60 4.27 -4.76
CA ASN A 83 9.75 3.47 -5.16
C ASN A 83 9.67 3.07 -6.65
N ASP A 84 8.48 2.70 -7.14
CA ASP A 84 8.27 2.41 -8.56
C ASP A 84 8.62 3.59 -9.46
N HIS A 85 8.20 4.80 -9.07
CA HIS A 85 8.57 6.01 -9.81
C HIS A 85 10.09 6.21 -9.84
N THR A 86 10.78 6.01 -8.71
CA THR A 86 12.24 6.08 -8.66
C THR A 86 12.91 5.02 -9.55
N ILE A 87 12.40 3.79 -9.57
CA ILE A 87 12.92 2.70 -10.40
C ILE A 87 12.75 3.03 -11.89
N CYS A 88 11.59 3.56 -12.29
CA CYS A 88 11.36 3.99 -13.68
C CYS A 88 12.37 5.05 -14.13
N LEU A 89 12.63 6.07 -13.29
CA LEU A 89 13.61 7.11 -13.61
C LEU A 89 15.04 6.57 -13.65
N ALA A 90 15.39 5.63 -12.77
CA ALA A 90 16.71 5.00 -12.78
C ALA A 90 16.93 4.13 -14.02
N SER A 91 15.89 3.39 -14.46
CA SER A 91 15.96 2.51 -15.62
C SER A 91 15.98 3.26 -16.95
N GLU A 92 15.42 4.46 -17.02
CA GLU A 92 15.43 5.28 -18.25
C GLU A 92 16.81 5.92 -18.51
N ALA A 93 17.60 6.13 -17.47
CA ALA A 93 18.91 6.78 -17.55
C ALA A 93 20.07 5.84 -17.96
N GLY A 94 19.77 4.59 -18.32
CA GLY A 94 20.74 3.54 -18.73
C GLY A 94 21.22 3.65 -20.17
#